data_AF-A0A2G9U649-F1
#
_entry.id   AF-A0A2G9U649-F1
#
_cell.length_a   1.000
_cell.length_b   1.000
_cell.length_c   1.000
_cell.angle_alpha   90.00
_cell.angle_beta   90.00
_cell.angle_gamma   90.00
#
_symmetry.space_group_name_H-M   'P 1'
#
loop_
_entity.id
_entity.type
_entity.pdbx_description
1 polymer ?
#
loop_
_entity_poly.entity_id
_entity_poly.type
_entity_poly.pdbx_seq_one_letter_code
_entity_poly.pdbx_strand_id
1 'polypeptide(L)'
;MAILALTTSLEDMRERISRIVIGSDINGKAVTADDIGVTDALTVLMRDTVRPNLMQTLEGTPVFVHAGPFANIAHGQSSILADKSFRSGIDEDCSAV
;
A
#
# COMPACT_ATOMS: atom_id res chain seq x y z
N MET A 1 -0.38 5.12 -4.51
CA MET A 1 0.60 5.47 -3.46
C MET A 1 -0.03 5.62 -2.07
N ALA A 2 -0.99 6.53 -1.85
CA ALA A 2 -1.61 6.68 -0.52
C ALA A 2 -2.23 5.39 0.03
N ILE A 3 -2.86 4.58 -0.84
CA ILE A 3 -3.39 3.25 -0.48
C ILE A 3 -2.28 2.32 0.03
N LEU A 4 -1.17 2.18 -0.70
CA LEU A 4 -0.03 1.35 -0.29
C LEU A 4 0.50 1.76 1.10
N ALA A 5 0.61 3.06 1.36
CA ALA A 5 1.11 3.55 2.64
C ALA A 5 0.13 3.30 3.81
N LEU A 6 -1.18 3.26 3.57
CA LEU A 6 -2.18 3.05 4.62
C LEU A 6 -2.67 1.60 4.74
N THR A 7 -2.20 0.71 3.87
CA THR A 7 -2.70 -0.65 3.86
C THR A 7 -2.14 -1.47 5.01
N THR A 8 -2.87 -2.50 5.40
CA THR A 8 -2.51 -3.42 6.49
C THR A 8 -2.32 -4.87 6.08
N SER A 9 -2.75 -5.23 4.86
CA SER A 9 -2.54 -6.54 4.22
C SER A 9 -2.79 -6.43 2.71
N LEU A 10 -2.48 -7.49 1.95
CA LEU A 10 -2.81 -7.55 0.52
C LEU A 10 -4.33 -7.48 0.28
N GLU A 11 -5.14 -8.10 1.15
CA GLU A 11 -6.60 -8.06 1.07
C GLU A 11 -7.17 -6.66 1.34
N ASP A 12 -6.69 -5.97 2.39
CA ASP A 12 -7.08 -4.58 2.65
C ASP A 12 -6.64 -3.65 1.51
N MET A 13 -5.51 -3.94 0.86
CA MET A 13 -5.08 -3.19 -0.33
C MET A 13 -6.03 -3.40 -1.50
N ARG A 14 -6.42 -4.66 -1.77
CA ARG A 14 -7.41 -5.01 -2.82
C ARG A 14 -8.72 -4.26 -2.59
N GLU A 15 -9.24 -4.29 -1.36
CA GLU A 15 -10.49 -3.63 -0.99
C GLU A 15 -10.39 -2.10 -1.12
N ARG A 16 -9.22 -1.50 -0.84
CA ARG A 16 -8.99 -0.07 -1.07
C ARG A 16 -8.88 0.27 -2.56
N ILE A 17 -8.24 -0.59 -3.36
CA ILE A 17 -8.14 -0.42 -4.81
C ILE A 17 -9.53 -0.47 -5.45
N SER A 18 -10.39 -1.41 -5.04
CA SER A 18 -11.75 -1.55 -5.62
C SER A 18 -12.59 -0.29 -5.45
N ARG A 19 -12.37 0.47 -4.37
CA ARG A 19 -13.07 1.72 -4.05
C ARG A 19 -12.50 2.96 -4.74
N ILE A 20 -11.42 2.86 -5.52
CA ILE A 20 -10.88 4.01 -6.26
C ILE A 20 -11.91 4.47 -7.27
N VAL A 21 -12.44 5.68 -7.09
CA VAL A 21 -13.26 6.33 -8.11
C VAL A 21 -12.33 6.86 -9.20
N ILE A 22 -12.52 6.36 -10.42
CA ILE A 22 -11.71 6.71 -11.60
C ILE A 22 -12.36 7.79 -12.47
N GLY A 23 -13.66 8.02 -12.29
CA GLY A 23 -14.41 9.03 -13.03
C GLY A 23 -15.91 8.93 -12.75
N SER A 24 -16.70 9.52 -13.62
CA SER A 24 -18.16 9.44 -13.61
C SER A 24 -18.70 8.98 -14.96
N ASP A 25 -19.81 8.26 -14.97
CA ASP A 25 -20.52 7.88 -16.18
C ASP A 25 -21.30 9.05 -16.80
N ILE A 26 -21.97 8.80 -17.92
CA ILE A 26 -22.79 9.81 -18.63
C ILE A 26 -23.96 10.35 -17.79
N ASN A 27 -24.37 9.63 -16.76
CA ASN A 27 -25.44 10.01 -15.83
C ASN A 27 -24.88 10.67 -14.56
N GLY A 28 -23.55 10.88 -14.49
CA GLY A 28 -22.87 11.46 -13.33
C GLY A 28 -22.62 10.49 -12.17
N LYS A 29 -22.92 9.19 -12.32
CA LYS A 29 -22.65 8.19 -11.28
C LYS A 29 -21.15 7.90 -11.23
N ALA A 30 -20.57 7.85 -10.02
CA ALA A 30 -19.18 7.48 -9.83
C ALA A 30 -18.90 6.08 -10.39
N VAL A 31 -17.81 5.95 -11.14
CA VAL A 31 -17.27 4.69 -11.67
C VAL A 31 -16.00 4.38 -10.89
N THR A 32 -15.93 3.16 -10.36
CA THR A 32 -14.80 2.67 -9.57
C THR A 32 -13.86 1.79 -10.40
N ALA A 33 -12.69 1.48 -9.85
CA ALA A 33 -11.77 0.51 -10.44
C ALA A 33 -12.38 -0.90 -10.52
N ASP A 34 -13.29 -1.24 -9.60
CA ASP A 34 -13.98 -2.53 -9.60
C ASP A 34 -15.03 -2.62 -10.70
N ASP A 35 -15.74 -1.53 -10.98
CA ASP A 35 -16.74 -1.46 -12.06
C ASP A 35 -16.16 -1.78 -13.45
N ILE A 36 -14.85 -1.56 -13.65
CA ILE A 36 -14.14 -1.87 -14.89
C ILE A 36 -13.29 -3.16 -14.80
N GLY A 37 -13.38 -3.90 -13.69
CA GLY A 37 -12.78 -5.22 -13.54
C GLY A 37 -11.25 -5.26 -13.44
N VAL A 38 -10.59 -4.16 -13.03
CA VAL A 38 -9.11 -4.09 -12.96
C VAL A 38 -8.54 -4.31 -11.55
N THR A 39 -9.38 -4.39 -10.52
CA THR A 39 -8.98 -4.50 -9.10
C THR A 39 -7.97 -5.62 -8.87
N ASP A 40 -8.25 -6.83 -9.36
CA ASP A 40 -7.39 -8.00 -9.14
C ASP A 40 -6.06 -7.90 -9.87
N ALA A 41 -6.08 -7.44 -11.12
CA ALA A 41 -4.86 -7.24 -11.90
C ALA A 41 -3.92 -6.23 -11.22
N LEU A 42 -4.47 -5.12 -10.72
CA LEU A 42 -3.71 -4.12 -9.96
C LEU A 42 -3.18 -4.70 -8.63
N THR A 43 -3.98 -5.50 -7.94
CA THR A 43 -3.58 -6.14 -6.67
C THR A 43 -2.42 -7.12 -6.90
N VAL A 44 -2.45 -7.93 -7.96
CA VAL A 44 -1.37 -8.85 -8.33
C VAL A 44 -0.08 -8.10 -8.62
N LEU A 45 -0.13 -7.00 -9.37
CA LEU A 45 1.05 -6.15 -9.63
C LEU A 45 1.65 -5.56 -8.35
N MET A 46 0.85 -5.41 -7.30
CA MET A 46 1.26 -4.84 -6.02
C MET A 46 1.62 -5.89 -4.97
N ARG A 47 1.50 -7.20 -5.29
CA ARG A 47 1.72 -8.31 -4.35
C ARG A 47 3.06 -8.23 -3.62
N ASP A 48 4.13 -7.92 -4.32
CA ASP A 48 5.46 -7.81 -3.72
C ASP A 48 5.70 -6.44 -3.09
N THR A 49 5.05 -5.41 -3.65
CA THR A 49 5.18 -4.02 -3.24
C THR A 49 4.66 -3.77 -1.83
N VAL A 50 3.84 -4.63 -1.21
CA VAL A 50 3.43 -4.46 0.19
C VAL A 50 4.54 -4.75 1.20
N ARG A 51 5.62 -5.43 0.78
CA ARG A 51 6.73 -5.82 1.66
C ARG A 51 7.69 -4.65 1.86
N PRO A 52 7.91 -4.18 3.11
CA PRO A 52 8.88 -3.13 3.39
C PRO A 52 10.31 -3.52 3.00
N ASN A 53 11.08 -2.57 2.45
CA ASN A 53 12.48 -2.82 2.11
C ASN A 53 13.36 -2.60 3.35
N LEU A 54 14.08 -3.64 3.76
CA LEU A 54 15.09 -3.54 4.83
C LEU A 54 16.40 -3.00 4.27
N MET A 55 16.91 -1.95 4.90
CA MET A 55 18.18 -1.29 4.61
C MET A 55 18.93 -1.01 5.91
N GLN A 56 20.04 -0.27 5.84
CA GLN A 56 20.82 0.13 7.01
C GLN A 56 21.36 1.57 6.86
N THR A 57 21.64 2.21 8.00
CA THR A 57 22.38 3.48 8.07
C THR A 57 23.89 3.26 7.88
N LEU A 58 24.68 4.34 7.81
CA LEU A 58 26.15 4.27 7.77
C LEU A 58 26.77 3.60 9.02
N GLU A 59 26.05 3.60 10.13
CA GLU A 59 26.48 3.00 11.40
C GLU A 59 25.96 1.55 11.56
N GLY A 60 25.33 0.99 10.54
CA GLY A 60 24.79 -0.36 10.55
C GLY A 60 23.45 -0.52 11.25
N THR A 61 22.78 0.57 11.63
CA THR A 61 21.43 0.52 12.22
C THR A 61 20.41 0.11 11.16
N PRO A 62 19.59 -0.94 11.38
CA PRO A 62 18.58 -1.36 10.41
C PRO A 62 17.46 -0.31 10.25
N VAL A 63 17.00 -0.11 9.01
CA VAL A 63 15.96 0.86 8.66
C VAL A 63 15.02 0.25 7.62
N PHE A 64 13.71 0.48 7.77
CA PHE A 64 12.75 0.22 6.70
C PHE A 64 12.56 1.46 5.82
N VAL A 65 12.62 1.27 4.50
CA VAL A 65 12.30 2.30 3.50
C VAL A 65 11.13 1.81 2.66
N HIS A 66 9.94 2.38 2.89
CA HIS A 66 8.73 1.86 2.26
C HIS A 66 7.63 2.92 2.09
N ALA A 67 7.09 3.00 0.87
CA ALA A 67 6.16 4.01 0.39
C ALA A 67 6.68 5.47 0.49
N GLY A 68 5.91 6.40 -0.07
CA GLY A 68 6.26 7.82 -0.09
C GLY A 68 5.18 8.67 -0.75
N PRO A 69 3.97 8.78 -0.16
CA PRO A 69 2.94 9.66 -0.67
C PRO A 69 3.30 11.13 -0.44
N PHE A 70 2.73 12.03 -1.23
CA PHE A 70 2.85 13.46 -0.94
C PHE A 70 2.20 13.85 0.39
N ALA A 71 2.71 14.92 0.99
CA ALA A 71 2.22 15.47 2.25
C ALA A 71 1.15 16.56 2.10
N ASN A 72 0.84 16.99 0.86
CA ASN A 72 -0.15 18.03 0.58
C ASN A 72 -1.54 17.46 0.24
N ILE A 73 -1.61 16.46 -0.63
CA ILE A 73 -2.84 15.80 -1.09
C ILE A 73 -3.02 14.39 -0.51
N ALA A 74 -2.07 13.96 0.33
CA ALA A 74 -2.08 12.71 1.07
C ALA A 74 -1.37 12.93 2.41
N HIS A 75 -1.01 11.87 3.12
CA HIS A 75 -0.56 11.95 4.53
C HIS A 75 0.96 12.10 4.72
N GLY A 76 1.77 11.98 3.67
CA GLY A 76 3.20 12.31 3.74
C GLY A 76 4.05 11.47 4.70
N GLN A 77 3.71 10.21 4.96
CA GLN A 77 4.47 9.31 5.86
C GLN A 77 4.80 7.99 5.15
N SER A 78 5.73 7.23 5.74
CA SER A 78 6.02 5.84 5.37
C SER A 78 4.80 4.93 5.59
N SER A 79 4.88 3.71 5.09
CA SER A 79 3.76 2.77 5.21
C SER A 79 3.50 2.29 6.64
N ILE A 80 2.23 2.07 6.98
CA ILE A 80 1.80 1.42 8.24
C ILE A 80 2.39 0.00 8.38
N LEU A 81 2.59 -0.72 7.28
CA LEU A 81 3.22 -2.05 7.31
C LEU A 81 4.66 -2.01 7.80
N ALA A 82 5.46 -1.02 7.39
CA ALA A 82 6.83 -0.83 7.89
C ALA A 82 6.84 -0.57 9.40
N ASP A 83 5.97 0.32 9.88
CA ASP A 83 5.87 0.65 11.30
C ASP A 83 5.41 -0.56 12.14
N LYS A 84 4.47 -1.35 11.62
CA LYS A 84 4.01 -2.59 12.25
C LYS A 84 5.12 -3.63 12.32
N SER A 85 5.84 -3.83 11.22
CA SER A 85 6.96 -4.79 11.13
C SER A 85 8.08 -4.42 12.10
N PHE A 86 8.36 -3.13 12.27
CA PHE A 86 9.30 -2.67 13.28
C PHE A 86 8.81 -2.98 14.70
N ARG A 87 7.52 -2.77 14.99
CA ARG A 87 6.93 -3.00 16.32
C ARG A 87 6.87 -4.48 16.71
N SER A 88 6.57 -5.39 15.78
CA SER A 88 6.47 -6.83 16.05
C SER A 88 7.82 -7.51 16.30
N GLY A 89 8.94 -6.83 16.01
CA GLY A 89 10.24 -7.49 15.79
C GLY A 89 10.39 -7.80 14.31
N ILE A 90 11.65 -7.87 13.83
CA ILE A 90 11.96 -8.21 12.43
C ILE A 90 11.56 -9.67 12.20
N ASP A 91 10.28 -9.89 11.95
CA ASP A 91 9.78 -11.17 11.48
C ASP A 91 10.07 -11.24 9.98
N GLU A 92 11.06 -12.06 9.62
CA GLU A 92 11.32 -12.44 8.22
C GLU A 92 10.17 -13.26 7.61
N ASP A 93 9.17 -13.64 8.42
CA ASP A 93 7.97 -14.32 7.96
C ASP A 93 7.00 -13.34 7.28
N CYS A 94 7.33 -13.01 6.03
CA CYS A 94 6.40 -12.47 5.02
C CYS A 94 5.28 -13.47 4.62
N SER A 95 4.99 -14.48 5.44
CA SER A 95 3.95 -15.49 5.23
C SER A 95 2.57 -15.07 5.79
N ALA A 96 2.52 -13.96 6.54
CA ALA A 96 1.29 -13.40 7.11
C ALA A 96 0.73 -12.16 6.38
N VAL A 97 1.19 -11.87 5.15
CA VAL A 97 0.64 -10.80 4.28
C VAL A 97 0.02 -11.38 3.03
#